data_AF-A0A9P6JRL5-F1
#
_entry.id   AF-A0A9P6JRL5-F1
#
_cell.length_a   1.000
_cell.length_b   1.000
_cell.length_c   1.000
_cell.angle_alpha   90.00
_cell.angle_beta   90.00
_cell.angle_gamma   90.00
#
_symmetry.space_group_name_H-M   'P 1'
#
loop_
_entity.id
_entity.type
_entity.pdbx_description
1 polymer ?
#
loop_
_entity_poly.entity_id
_entity_poly.type
_entity_poly.pdbx_seq_one_letter_code
_entity_poly.pdbx_strand_id
1 'polypeptide(L)' 'MTRQKKAIANGARLENASWRTWWKQRNKLGTVSPETLNWYFISASAVACSP' A
#
# COMPACT_ATOMS: atom_id res chain seq x y z
N MET A 1 15.46 -3.05 4.75
CA MET A 1 16.29 -2.83 3.54
C MET A 1 17.24 -3.96 3.32
N THR A 2 16.84 -4.90 2.46
CA THR A 2 17.71 -6.03 2.08
C THR A 2 18.78 -5.56 1.11
N ARG A 3 20.02 -6.06 1.23
CA ARG A 3 21.13 -5.70 0.31
C ARG A 3 20.81 -6.05 -1.15
N GLN A 4 19.92 -7.01 -1.38
CA GLN A 4 19.59 -7.54 -2.70
C GLN A 4 18.51 -6.75 -3.44
N LYS A 5 17.88 -5.73 -2.84
CA LYS A 5 16.76 -5.00 -3.48
C LYS A 5 17.11 -4.32 -4.82
N LYS A 6 18.40 -4.08 -5.09
CA LYS A 6 18.90 -3.52 -6.36
C LYS A 6 19.33 -4.59 -7.37
N ALA A 7 19.57 -5.81 -6.91
CA ALA A 7 19.96 -6.94 -7.76
C ALA A 7 18.74 -7.66 -8.34
N ILE A 8 17.59 -7.53 -7.69
CA ILE A 8 16.33 -8.13 -8.12
C ILE A 8 15.50 -7.07 -8.86
N ALA A 9 15.00 -7.41 -10.05
CA ALA A 9 14.05 -6.55 -10.77
C ALA A 9 12.83 -6.25 -9.89
N ASN A 10 12.45 -4.97 -9.78
CA ASN A 10 11.41 -4.51 -8.86
C ASN A 10 11.66 -4.81 -7.36
N GLY A 11 12.91 -5.03 -6.93
CA GLY A 11 13.22 -5.45 -5.56
C GLY A 11 12.71 -4.51 -4.47
N ALA A 12 12.59 -3.20 -4.75
CA ALA A 12 11.94 -2.26 -3.83
C ALA A 12 10.44 -2.55 -3.62
N ARG A 13 9.72 -2.96 -4.68
CA ARG A 13 8.31 -3.37 -4.59
C ARG A 13 8.17 -4.68 -3.83
N LEU A 14 9.09 -5.61 -4.06
CA LEU A 14 9.13 -6.87 -3.33
C LEU A 14 9.35 -6.64 -1.83
N GLU A 15 10.31 -5.80 -1.45
CA GLU A 15 10.56 -5.46 -0.04
C GLU A 15 9.31 -4.84 0.62
N ASN A 16 8.64 -3.93 -0.08
CA ASN A 16 7.38 -3.34 0.39
C ASN A 16 6.28 -4.41 0.58
N ALA A 17 6.11 -5.30 -0.40
CA ALA A 17 5.13 -6.39 -0.32
C ALA A 17 5.44 -7.35 0.85
N SER A 18 6.71 -7.69 1.05
CA SER A 18 7.15 -8.49 2.19
C SER A 18 6.80 -7.83 3.53
N TRP A 19 7.06 -6.53 3.65
CA TRP A 19 6.78 -5.79 4.89
C TRP A 19 5.29 -5.71 5.19
N ARG A 20 4.45 -5.41 4.19
CA ARG A 20 2.98 -5.39 4.35
C ARG A 20 2.44 -6.76 4.73
N THR A 21 2.96 -7.81 4.12
CA THR A 21 2.56 -9.20 4.40
C THR A 21 2.92 -9.60 5.81
N TRP A 22 4.16 -9.33 6.24
CA TRP A 22 4.61 -9.63 7.61
C TRP A 22 3.80 -8.87 8.65
N TRP A 23 3.55 -7.57 8.46
CA TRP A 23 2.75 -6.77 9.39
C TRP A 23 1.32 -7.28 9.51
N LYS A 24 0.72 -7.67 8.37
CA LYS A 24 -0.61 -8.28 8.32
C LYS A 24 -0.67 -9.58 9.12
N GLN A 25 0.31 -10.47 8.91
CA GLN A 25 0.39 -11.74 9.63
C GLN A 25 0.62 -11.55 11.13
N ARG A 26 1.59 -10.69 11.50
CA ARG A 26 1.92 -10.37 12.89
C ARG A 26 0.71 -9.89 13.69
N ASN A 27 -0.09 -9.01 13.09
CA ASN A 27 -1.25 -8.42 13.74
C ASN A 27 -2.56 -9.16 13.46
N LYS A 28 -2.50 -10.32 12.78
CA LYS A 28 -3.67 -11.13 12.39
C LYS A 28 -4.76 -10.32 11.67
N LEU A 29 -4.34 -9.37 10.83
CA LEU A 29 -5.25 -8.46 10.14
C LEU A 29 -5.96 -9.20 8.98
N GLY A 30 -7.28 -9.02 8.91
CA GLY A 30 -8.11 -9.53 7.82
C GLY A 30 -7.87 -8.84 6.49
N THR A 31 -8.39 -9.42 5.42
CA THR A 31 -8.50 -8.73 4.12
C THR A 31 -9.81 -7.96 4.10
N VAL A 32 -9.76 -6.68 3.75
CA VAL A 32 -10.95 -5.82 3.60
C VAL A 32 -11.25 -5.70 2.10
N SER A 33 -12.50 -5.88 1.70
CA SER A 33 -12.92 -5.68 0.30
C SER A 33 -12.78 -4.20 -0.07
N PRO A 34 -12.30 -3.85 -1.27
CA PRO A 34 -12.27 -2.46 -1.72
C PRO A 34 -13.65 -1.80 -1.69
N GLU A 35 -14.74 -2.56 -1.85
CA GLU A 35 -16.12 -2.05 -1.80
C GLU A 35 -16.53 -1.60 -0.39
N THR A 36 -15.92 -2.19 0.63
CA THR A 36 -16.17 -1.85 2.04
C THR A 36 -15.32 -0.68 2.53
N LEU A 37 -14.38 -0.19 1.70
CA LEU A 37 -13.59 0.99 2.00
C LEU A 37 -14.37 2.25 1.59
N ASN A 38 -14.66 3.14 2.53
CA ASN A 38 -15.23 4.46 2.21
C ASN A 38 -14.13 5.37 1.62
N TRP A 39 -13.95 5.28 0.30
CA TRP A 39 -12.95 6.08 -0.44
C TRP A 39 -13.24 7.59 -0.43
N TYR A 40 -14.46 8.00 -0.07
CA TYR A 40 -14.93 9.39 -0.14
C TYR A 40 -14.25 10.39 0.80
N PHE A 41 -13.45 9.93 1.77
CA PHE A 41 -12.76 10.84 2.70
C PHE A 41 -11.68 11.72 2.05
N ILE A 42 -11.22 11.38 0.83
CA ILE A 42 -10.08 12.08 0.18
C ILE A 42 -10.53 13.00 -0.98
N SER A 43 -11.81 13.05 -1.36
CA SER A 43 -12.22 13.74 -2.60
C SER A 43 -12.71 15.19 -2.49
N ALA A 44 -12.90 15.76 -1.29
CA ALA A 44 -13.63 17.03 -1.19
C ALA A 44 -12.79 18.31 -0.98
N SER A 45 -11.48 18.24 -0.75
CA SER A 45 -10.70 19.46 -0.43
C SER A 45 -9.39 19.65 -1.20
N ALA A 46 -9.05 18.76 -2.11
CA ALA A 46 -7.91 18.93 -3.00
C ALA A 46 -8.38 19.25 -4.43
N VAL A 47 -8.79 20.50 -4.64
CA VAL A 47 -8.53 21.27 -5.88
C VAL A 47 -9.09 20.60 -7.15
N ALA A 48 -10.33 20.87 -7.60
CA ALA A 48 -10.77 22.16 -8.13
C ALA A 48 -9.64 23.01 -8.75
N CYS A 49 -8.78 22.39 -9.57
CA CYS A 49 -8.08 23.12 -10.63
C CYS A 49 -8.85 22.88 -11.92
N SER A 50 -9.76 23.79 -12.19
CA SER A 50 -10.11 24.23 -13.54
C SER A 50 -9.95 25.75 -13.53
N PRO A 51 -9.58 26.39 -14.64
CA PRO A 51 -9.64 25.91 -16.03
C PRO A 51 -8.38 25.22 -16.53
#